data_AF-A0A6J4HPV2-F1
#
_entry.id   AF-A0A6J4HPV2-F1
#
_cell.length_a   1.000
_cell.length_b   1.000
_cell.length_c   1.000
_cell.angle_alpha   90.00
_cell.angle_beta   90.00
_cell.angle_gamma   90.00
#
_symmetry.space_group_name_H-M   'P 1'
#
loop_
_entity.id
_entity.type
_entity.pdbx_description
1 polymer ?
#
loop_
_entity_poly.entity_id
_entity_poly.type
_entity_poly.pdbx_seq_one_letter_code
_entity_poly.pdbx_strand_id
1 'polypeptide(L)'
;MKQPLRLPGLAALLALCLAFGPARAQTRTLSGRVTAEDREPLPGVSVVVKGTSTGTTTDREGRYRLAVEAAAQTLVFSFIGYQTTEIAIGNRSTIDVPLAVDVANLNEVVVTANAIVREKKELGYAVSTLNGKELLKARDPNLLNSMAGRVAGVRISQQSGTVGGSTRVMIRGANSISSASEPLFVVDGIPISNSSFNGTETDIVTGGVDVGNRAGDLNPDDIETMTVLKGGAASALYGSRARNGVIVITTKRGSAGRRKVNVSFNSSARVDNVLRLPDLQHEYAQGNQGNFNAAVGSAWGPRISDVQGQRFLDYKGDSTTLQAHPDNLKNFYRTGFTAINSLAFEGATEKGD
;
A
#
# COMPACT_ATOMS: atom_id res chain seq x y z
N MET A 1 -43.25 -11.26 -70.17
CA MET A 1 -43.31 -10.94 -68.73
C MET A 1 -41.93 -10.55 -68.22
N LYS A 2 -41.61 -9.25 -68.10
CA LYS A 2 -40.61 -8.67 -67.19
C LYS A 2 -40.98 -7.21 -66.96
N GLN A 3 -41.45 -6.87 -65.76
CA GLN A 3 -41.78 -5.49 -65.37
C GLN A 3 -40.51 -4.76 -64.93
N PRO A 4 -40.28 -3.49 -65.32
CA PRO A 4 -39.19 -2.69 -64.77
C PRO A 4 -39.60 -2.11 -63.41
N LEU A 5 -38.75 -2.36 -62.42
CA LEU A 5 -38.87 -1.93 -61.03
C LEU A 5 -38.77 -0.41 -60.94
N ARG A 6 -39.83 0.26 -60.46
CA ARG A 6 -39.81 1.71 -60.16
C ARG A 6 -39.02 1.94 -58.88
N LEU A 7 -38.01 2.81 -58.93
CA LEU A 7 -37.06 3.07 -57.86
C LEU A 7 -37.22 4.45 -57.18
N PRO A 8 -38.42 4.91 -56.75
CA PRO A 8 -38.56 6.22 -56.11
C PRO A 8 -38.05 6.23 -54.65
N GLY A 9 -37.86 5.07 -54.01
CA GLY A 9 -37.45 4.96 -52.61
C GLY A 9 -35.95 5.21 -52.36
N LEU A 10 -35.08 4.93 -53.34
CA LEU A 10 -33.63 5.07 -53.16
C LEU A 10 -33.18 6.54 -53.15
N ALA A 11 -33.86 7.40 -53.93
CA ALA A 11 -33.60 8.83 -53.96
C ALA A 11 -34.02 9.54 -52.65
N ALA A 12 -35.11 9.08 -52.03
CA ALA A 12 -35.59 9.60 -50.75
C ALA A 12 -34.65 9.21 -49.58
N LEU A 13 -34.06 8.02 -49.62
CA LEU A 13 -33.10 7.57 -48.60
C LEU A 13 -31.74 8.30 -48.72
N LEU A 14 -31.29 8.59 -49.94
CA LEU A 14 -30.04 9.33 -50.18
C LEU A 14 -30.16 10.81 -49.78
N ALA A 15 -31.34 11.42 -49.94
CA ALA A 15 -31.62 12.79 -49.51
C ALA A 15 -31.68 12.92 -47.98
N LEU A 16 -32.12 11.88 -47.26
CA LEU A 16 -32.14 11.87 -45.79
C LEU A 16 -30.74 11.74 -45.17
N CYS A 17 -29.81 11.04 -45.84
CA CYS A 17 -28.42 10.92 -45.39
C CYS A 17 -27.59 12.20 -45.61
N LEU A 18 -28.00 13.09 -46.53
CA LEU A 18 -27.35 14.39 -46.77
C LEU A 18 -27.82 15.51 -45.84
N ALA A 19 -28.85 15.26 -45.02
CA ALA A 19 -29.38 16.23 -44.04
C ALA A 19 -28.62 16.22 -42.69
N PHE A 20 -27.75 15.23 -42.44
CA PHE A 20 -26.85 15.21 -41.29
C PHE A 20 -25.51 15.84 -41.65
N GLY A 21 -25.50 17.17 -41.77
CA GLY A 21 -24.24 17.91 -41.79
C GLY A 21 -23.48 17.73 -40.46
N PRO A 22 -22.13 17.70 -40.45
CA PRO A 22 -21.38 17.68 -39.21
C PRO A 22 -21.80 18.87 -38.33
N ALA A 23 -22.35 18.56 -37.15
CA ALA A 23 -22.61 19.55 -36.12
C ALA A 23 -21.28 20.26 -35.83
N ARG A 24 -21.17 21.53 -36.24
CA ARG A 24 -20.01 22.34 -35.88
C ARG A 24 -20.07 22.57 -34.38
N ALA A 25 -19.24 21.84 -33.64
CA ALA A 25 -18.97 22.13 -32.24
C ALA A 25 -18.47 23.58 -32.17
N GLN A 26 -19.32 24.47 -31.67
CA GLN A 26 -18.94 25.87 -31.47
C GLN A 26 -17.85 25.89 -30.41
N THR A 27 -16.62 26.06 -30.87
CA THR A 27 -15.45 26.16 -30.00
C THR A 27 -15.37 27.60 -29.51
N ARG A 28 -15.43 27.80 -28.19
CA ARG A 28 -15.26 29.11 -27.57
C ARG A 28 -13.85 29.20 -27.02
N THR A 29 -13.19 30.34 -27.24
CA THR A 29 -11.90 30.60 -26.57
C THR A 29 -12.16 31.28 -25.23
N LEU A 30 -11.66 30.67 -24.16
CA LEU A 30 -11.57 31.26 -22.84
C LEU A 30 -10.19 31.87 -22.65
N SER A 31 -10.13 33.00 -21.97
CA SER A 31 -8.89 33.62 -21.52
C SER A 31 -9.01 34.04 -20.07
N GLY A 32 -7.89 34.34 -19.44
CA GLY A 32 -7.90 34.85 -18.07
C GLY A 32 -6.51 34.93 -17.50
N ARG A 33 -6.43 35.38 -16.26
CA ARG A 33 -5.21 35.51 -15.49
C ARG A 33 -5.34 34.79 -14.15
N VAL A 34 -4.32 34.02 -13.80
CA VAL A 34 -4.21 33.37 -12.50
C VAL A 34 -3.17 34.10 -11.67
N THR A 35 -3.55 34.47 -10.45
CA THR A 35 -2.69 35.17 -9.50
C THR A 35 -2.66 34.46 -8.16
N ALA A 36 -1.66 34.74 -7.33
CA ALA A 36 -1.69 34.45 -5.92
C ALA A 36 -2.60 35.44 -5.17
N GLU A 37 -2.79 35.21 -3.86
CA GLU A 37 -3.63 36.04 -2.99
C GLU A 37 -3.07 37.47 -2.83
N ASP A 38 -1.75 37.63 -2.90
CA ASP A 38 -1.03 38.91 -2.94
C ASP A 38 -1.08 39.63 -4.30
N ARG A 39 -1.80 39.04 -5.28
CA ARG A 39 -1.94 39.51 -6.67
C ARG A 39 -0.69 39.34 -7.54
N GLU A 40 0.31 38.58 -7.10
CA GLU A 40 1.42 38.21 -7.97
C GLU A 40 0.96 37.24 -9.06
N PRO A 41 1.45 37.38 -10.31
CA PRO A 41 1.12 36.45 -11.39
C PRO A 41 1.69 35.06 -11.14
N LEU A 42 0.90 34.02 -11.38
CA LEU A 42 1.35 32.63 -11.23
C LEU A 42 1.65 31.97 -12.58
N PRO A 43 2.93 31.78 -12.95
CA PRO A 43 3.30 31.06 -14.15
C PRO A 43 3.26 29.53 -13.97
N GLY A 44 2.85 28.81 -15.00
CA GLY A 44 2.85 27.34 -15.01
C GLY A 44 1.67 26.67 -14.28
N VAL A 45 0.61 27.41 -13.95
CA VAL A 45 -0.64 26.86 -13.42
C VAL A 45 -1.31 26.00 -14.50
N SER A 46 -1.71 24.78 -14.15
CA SER A 46 -2.48 23.90 -15.04
C SER A 46 -3.95 24.29 -15.04
N VAL A 47 -4.51 24.52 -16.23
CA VAL A 47 -5.91 24.93 -16.43
C VAL A 47 -6.59 23.89 -17.33
N VAL A 48 -7.47 23.07 -16.78
CA VAL A 48 -8.06 21.92 -17.50
C VAL A 48 -9.60 21.94 -17.43
N VAL A 49 -10.27 21.57 -18.50
CA VAL A 49 -11.72 21.34 -18.49
C VAL A 49 -12.03 20.03 -17.76
N LYS A 50 -12.84 20.13 -16.70
CA LYS A 50 -13.14 19.00 -15.80
C LYS A 50 -13.70 17.81 -16.58
N GLY A 51 -13.10 16.63 -16.37
CA GLY A 51 -13.50 15.37 -17.01
C GLY A 51 -12.94 15.16 -18.42
N THR A 52 -12.05 16.03 -18.89
CA THR A 52 -11.40 15.92 -20.21
C THR A 52 -9.89 16.10 -20.10
N SER A 53 -9.17 15.81 -21.20
CA SER A 53 -7.74 16.14 -21.35
C SER A 53 -7.49 17.52 -21.97
N THR A 54 -8.55 18.29 -22.25
CA THR A 54 -8.47 19.61 -22.86
C THR A 54 -8.04 20.63 -21.82
N GLY A 55 -6.81 21.13 -21.94
CA GLY A 55 -6.24 22.10 -21.00
C GLY A 55 -5.07 22.89 -21.56
N THR A 56 -4.59 23.84 -20.78
CA THR A 56 -3.44 24.70 -21.09
C THR A 56 -2.69 25.05 -19.81
N THR A 57 -1.58 25.79 -19.92
CA THR A 57 -0.83 26.32 -18.77
C THR A 57 -0.73 27.84 -18.84
N THR A 58 -0.55 28.49 -17.69
CA THR A 58 -0.35 29.95 -17.64
C THR A 58 1.07 30.36 -18.06
N ASP A 59 1.18 31.51 -18.72
CA ASP A 59 2.45 32.11 -19.14
C ASP A 59 3.18 32.84 -17.98
N ARG A 60 4.30 33.51 -18.28
CA ARG A 60 5.09 34.29 -17.30
C ARG A 60 4.33 35.41 -16.60
N GLU A 61 3.25 35.91 -17.19
CA GLU A 61 2.40 36.97 -16.63
C GLU A 61 1.13 36.39 -15.97
N GLY A 62 1.04 35.06 -15.85
CA GLY A 62 -0.08 34.34 -15.29
C GLY A 62 -1.27 34.23 -16.23
N ARG A 63 -1.14 34.60 -17.51
CA ARG A 63 -2.25 34.57 -18.48
C ARG A 63 -2.38 33.20 -19.12
N TYR A 64 -3.61 32.79 -19.40
CA TYR A 64 -3.89 31.58 -20.16
C TYR A 64 -4.90 31.84 -21.29
N ARG A 65 -4.87 30.98 -22.30
CA ARG A 65 -5.85 30.95 -23.38
C ARG A 65 -6.16 29.49 -23.73
N LEU A 66 -7.44 29.13 -23.68
CA LEU A 66 -7.90 27.75 -23.87
C LEU A 66 -9.13 27.72 -24.78
N ALA A 67 -9.05 26.94 -25.85
CA ALA A 67 -10.20 26.63 -26.68
C ALA A 67 -11.00 25.51 -26.00
N VAL A 68 -12.29 25.76 -25.72
CA VAL A 68 -13.20 24.81 -25.08
C VAL A 68 -14.43 24.59 -25.94
N GLU A 69 -14.99 23.38 -25.87
CA GLU A 69 -16.28 23.09 -26.48
C GLU A 69 -17.41 23.82 -25.75
N ALA A 70 -18.50 24.17 -26.46
CA ALA A 70 -19.65 24.84 -25.86
C ALA A 70 -20.29 24.07 -24.67
N ALA A 71 -20.10 22.75 -24.63
CA ALA A 71 -20.59 21.90 -23.53
C ALA A 71 -19.72 21.93 -22.26
N ALA A 72 -18.52 22.54 -22.31
CA ALA A 72 -17.62 22.60 -21.16
C ALA A 72 -18.24 23.44 -20.03
N GLN A 73 -18.38 22.82 -18.85
CA GLN A 73 -19.05 23.46 -17.71
C GLN A 73 -18.11 24.00 -16.65
N THR A 74 -16.94 23.39 -16.43
CA THR A 74 -16.06 23.72 -15.29
C THR A 74 -14.59 23.67 -15.70
N LEU A 75 -13.82 24.68 -15.27
CA LEU A 75 -12.36 24.67 -15.31
C LEU A 75 -11.79 24.29 -13.94
N VAL A 76 -10.73 23.50 -13.96
CA VAL A 76 -9.95 23.12 -12.78
C VAL A 76 -8.59 23.79 -12.91
N PHE A 77 -8.22 24.55 -11.89
CA PHE A 77 -6.94 25.23 -11.77
C PHE A 77 -6.11 24.51 -10.71
N SER A 78 -4.91 24.04 -11.07
CA SER A 78 -4.02 23.37 -10.13
C SER A 78 -2.58 23.82 -10.29
N PHE A 79 -1.91 24.00 -9.17
CA PHE A 79 -0.51 24.38 -9.11
C PHE A 79 0.12 23.83 -7.82
N ILE A 80 1.39 23.45 -7.88
CA ILE A 80 2.07 22.84 -6.73
C ILE A 80 2.17 23.88 -5.61
N GLY A 81 1.73 23.51 -4.40
CA GLY A 81 1.71 24.42 -3.24
C GLY A 81 0.46 25.29 -3.12
N TYR A 82 -0.52 25.14 -4.02
CA TYR A 82 -1.77 25.91 -4.03
C TYR A 82 -3.00 25.00 -4.02
N GLN A 83 -4.10 25.52 -3.49
CA GLN A 83 -5.35 24.78 -3.42
C GLN A 83 -5.97 24.65 -4.82
N THR A 84 -6.27 23.42 -5.22
CA THR A 84 -7.01 23.16 -6.47
C THR A 84 -8.36 23.85 -6.42
N THR A 85 -8.61 24.74 -7.39
CA THR A 85 -9.84 25.55 -7.46
C THR A 85 -10.64 25.16 -8.69
N GLU A 86 -11.94 24.90 -8.50
CA GLU A 86 -12.87 24.62 -9.59
C GLU A 86 -13.78 25.82 -9.84
N ILE A 87 -13.84 26.31 -11.08
CA ILE A 87 -14.67 27.45 -11.46
C ILE A 87 -15.61 27.05 -12.59
N ALA A 88 -16.91 27.23 -12.38
CA ALA A 88 -17.92 27.04 -13.42
C ALA A 88 -17.72 28.07 -14.55
N ILE A 89 -17.68 27.65 -15.80
CA ILE A 89 -17.42 28.53 -16.94
C ILE A 89 -18.65 29.43 -17.21
N GLY A 90 -19.83 28.82 -17.32
CA GLY A 90 -21.07 29.49 -17.70
C GLY A 90 -20.96 30.22 -19.06
N ASN A 91 -21.52 31.43 -19.14
CA ASN A 91 -21.49 32.27 -20.35
C ASN A 91 -20.26 33.18 -20.45
N ARG A 92 -19.28 33.04 -19.54
CA ARG A 92 -18.10 33.91 -19.48
C ARG A 92 -17.06 33.53 -20.54
N SER A 93 -16.41 34.52 -21.12
CA SER A 93 -15.24 34.38 -22.01
C SER A 93 -13.91 34.67 -21.28
N THR A 94 -13.96 35.45 -20.20
CA THR A 94 -12.81 35.78 -19.36
C THR A 94 -13.03 35.33 -17.93
N ILE A 95 -12.06 34.63 -17.35
CA ILE A 95 -12.12 34.10 -15.97
C ILE A 95 -10.77 34.32 -15.30
N ASP A 96 -10.71 35.30 -14.41
CA ASP A 96 -9.54 35.53 -13.56
C ASP A 96 -9.72 34.82 -12.23
N VAL A 97 -8.64 34.18 -11.73
CA VAL A 97 -8.70 33.33 -10.54
C VAL A 97 -7.52 33.62 -9.61
N PRO A 98 -7.78 34.09 -8.37
CA PRO A 98 -6.77 34.03 -7.32
C PRO A 98 -6.70 32.61 -6.75
N LEU A 99 -5.51 32.01 -6.73
CA LEU A 99 -5.27 30.74 -6.05
C LEU A 99 -4.78 30.99 -4.62
N ALA A 100 -5.47 30.39 -3.66
CA ALA A 100 -5.03 30.36 -2.28
C ALA A 100 -3.88 29.36 -2.09
N VAL A 101 -2.91 29.72 -1.25
CA VAL A 101 -1.82 28.82 -0.87
C VAL A 101 -2.38 27.63 -0.11
N ASP A 102 -1.93 26.41 -0.45
CA ASP A 102 -2.31 25.20 0.26
C ASP A 102 -1.49 25.07 1.55
N VAL A 103 -1.92 25.77 2.59
CA VAL A 103 -1.29 25.77 3.92
C VAL A 103 -1.23 24.36 4.53
N ALA A 104 -2.12 23.45 4.11
CA ALA A 104 -2.14 22.07 4.61
C ALA A 104 -0.89 21.26 4.20
N ASN A 105 -0.16 21.68 3.15
CA ASN A 105 1.09 21.05 2.73
C ASN A 105 2.34 21.60 3.46
N LEU A 106 2.23 22.74 4.17
CA LEU A 106 3.37 23.37 4.86
C LEU A 106 3.47 23.00 6.35
N ASN A 107 2.39 22.52 6.94
CA ASN A 107 2.38 22.02 8.30
C ASN A 107 2.24 20.50 8.28
N GLU A 108 3.37 19.78 8.16
CA GLU A 108 3.38 18.36 8.48
C GLU A 108 3.13 18.23 9.98
N VAL A 109 1.90 17.89 10.30
CA VAL A 109 1.41 17.74 11.65
C VAL A 109 1.69 16.31 12.10
N VAL A 110 2.27 16.15 13.28
CA VAL A 110 2.60 14.86 13.86
C VAL A 110 1.78 14.66 15.13
N VAL A 111 1.12 13.51 15.23
CA VAL A 111 0.46 13.12 16.47
C VAL A 111 1.53 12.67 17.45
N THR A 112 1.70 13.46 18.51
CA THR A 112 2.56 13.14 19.65
C THR A 112 1.77 12.34 20.69
N ALA A 113 2.41 11.98 21.80
CA ALA A 113 1.74 11.22 22.87
C ALA A 113 0.40 11.86 23.28
N ASN A 114 -0.58 11.03 23.63
CA ASN A 114 -1.94 11.41 24.04
C ASN A 114 -2.78 12.14 22.98
N ALA A 115 -2.63 11.80 21.69
CA ALA A 115 -3.37 12.43 20.59
C ALA A 115 -3.15 13.94 20.47
N ILE A 116 -2.09 14.48 21.08
CA ILE A 116 -1.76 15.90 20.98
C ILE A 116 -1.03 16.12 19.68
N VAL A 117 -1.67 16.91 18.84
CA VAL A 117 -1.24 17.27 17.50
C VAL A 117 -0.21 18.39 17.60
N ARG A 118 1.03 18.15 17.14
CA ARG A 118 2.12 19.15 17.16
C ARG A 118 2.74 19.31 15.79
N GLU A 119 3.18 20.52 15.47
CA GLU A 119 3.91 20.75 14.24
C GLU A 119 5.30 20.10 14.33
N LYS A 120 5.69 19.35 13.30
CA LYS A 120 6.95 18.60 13.28
C LYS A 120 8.18 19.46 13.59
N LYS A 121 8.16 20.74 13.19
CA LYS A 121 9.23 21.71 13.41
C LYS A 121 9.38 22.17 14.87
N GLU A 122 8.34 22.01 15.70
CA GLU A 122 8.40 22.34 17.13
C GLU A 122 9.10 21.26 17.95
N LEU A 123 9.26 20.06 17.38
CA LEU A 123 9.81 18.91 18.10
C LEU A 123 11.34 18.94 18.10
N GLY A 124 11.94 19.06 19.28
CA GLY A 124 13.40 18.99 19.47
C GLY A 124 14.00 17.59 19.33
N TYR A 125 13.28 16.63 18.75
CA TYR A 125 13.69 15.23 18.64
C TYR A 125 13.23 14.60 17.32
N ALA A 126 13.95 13.55 16.89
CA ALA A 126 13.64 12.86 15.65
C ALA A 126 12.34 12.05 15.77
N VAL A 127 11.34 12.47 14.99
CA VAL A 127 10.07 11.75 14.84
C VAL A 127 9.88 11.35 13.38
N SER A 128 9.27 10.19 13.18
CA SER A 128 8.91 9.73 11.85
C SER A 128 7.46 9.27 11.87
N THR A 129 6.68 9.76 10.92
CA THR A 129 5.25 9.49 10.84
C THR A 129 4.95 8.77 9.53
N LEU A 130 4.15 7.71 9.62
CA LEU A 130 3.57 7.02 8.48
C LEU A 130 2.07 7.27 8.47
N ASN A 131 1.57 7.80 7.36
CA ASN A 131 0.14 7.96 7.16
C ASN A 131 -0.50 6.61 6.82
N GLY A 132 -1.76 6.42 7.20
CA GLY A 132 -2.53 5.20 6.93
C GLY A 132 -2.50 4.80 5.44
N LYS A 133 -2.54 5.78 4.53
CA LYS A 133 -2.42 5.52 3.08
C LYS A 133 -1.12 4.79 2.70
N GLU A 134 0.00 5.10 3.35
CA GLU A 134 1.27 4.42 3.11
C GLU A 134 1.22 2.99 3.63
N LEU A 135 0.69 2.78 4.84
CA LEU A 135 0.52 1.45 5.45
C LEU A 135 -0.30 0.52 4.55
N LEU A 136 -1.36 1.06 3.93
CA LEU A 136 -2.26 0.33 3.06
C LEU A 136 -1.73 0.02 1.65
N LYS A 137 -0.55 0.54 1.25
CA LYS A 137 0.03 0.22 -0.07
C LYS A 137 0.51 -1.23 -0.18
N ALA A 138 1.07 -1.77 0.89
CA ALA A 138 1.64 -3.13 0.89
C ALA A 138 0.60 -4.22 1.19
N ARG A 139 -0.53 -3.85 1.83
CA ARG A 139 -1.59 -4.78 2.28
C ARG A 139 -1.00 -6.01 2.96
N ASP A 140 -0.04 -5.79 3.85
CA ASP A 140 0.54 -6.86 4.65
C ASP A 140 -0.47 -7.31 5.71
N PRO A 141 -0.66 -8.64 5.93
CA PRO A 141 -1.53 -9.12 7.00
C PRO A 141 -1.07 -8.66 8.38
N ASN A 142 0.25 -8.48 8.58
CA ASN A 142 0.78 -7.89 9.79
C ASN A 142 1.19 -6.44 9.51
N LEU A 143 0.44 -5.50 10.09
CA LEU A 143 0.65 -4.07 9.95
C LEU A 143 2.12 -3.64 10.18
N LEU A 144 2.81 -4.28 11.11
CA LEU A 144 4.19 -3.94 11.47
C LEU A 144 5.16 -4.13 10.30
N ASN A 145 4.93 -5.13 9.44
CA ASN A 145 5.76 -5.37 8.27
C ASN A 145 5.68 -4.20 7.27
N SER A 146 4.55 -3.47 7.24
CA SER A 146 4.35 -2.33 6.34
C SER A 146 5.24 -1.13 6.66
N MET A 147 5.84 -1.08 7.85
CA MET A 147 6.80 -0.05 8.23
C MET A 147 8.24 -0.39 7.79
N ALA A 148 8.51 -1.63 7.35
CA ALA A 148 9.86 -2.10 7.06
C ALA A 148 10.49 -1.28 5.93
N GLY A 149 11.68 -0.72 6.20
CA GLY A 149 12.39 0.14 5.23
C GLY A 149 11.77 1.53 5.01
N ARG A 150 10.64 1.86 5.65
CA ARG A 150 9.95 3.15 5.48
C ARG A 150 10.21 4.13 6.63
N VAL A 151 10.68 3.63 7.77
CA VAL A 151 11.02 4.45 8.94
C VAL A 151 12.50 4.34 9.26
N ALA A 152 13.23 5.45 9.14
CA ALA A 152 14.66 5.48 9.45
C ALA A 152 14.94 5.12 10.91
N GLY A 153 15.93 4.27 11.16
CA GLY A 153 16.31 3.84 12.51
C GLY A 153 15.34 2.88 13.18
N VAL A 154 14.35 2.36 12.44
CA VAL A 154 13.49 1.25 12.87
C VAL A 154 13.88 0.02 12.05
N ARG A 155 14.25 -1.05 12.74
CA ARG A 155 14.51 -2.36 12.16
C ARG A 155 13.33 -3.26 12.44
N ILE A 156 12.82 -3.88 11.39
CA ILE A 156 11.67 -4.78 11.45
C ILE A 156 12.12 -6.11 10.89
N SER A 157 11.88 -7.18 11.64
CA SER A 157 12.27 -8.54 11.28
C SER A 157 11.10 -9.46 11.54
N GLN A 158 10.51 -9.96 10.46
CA GLN A 158 9.57 -11.06 10.52
C GLN A 158 10.31 -12.29 11.10
N GLN A 159 9.75 -12.91 12.14
CA GLN A 159 10.39 -14.03 12.85
C GLN A 159 10.13 -15.36 12.14
N SER A 160 9.01 -15.49 11.43
CA SER A 160 8.67 -16.69 10.68
C SER A 160 8.03 -16.37 9.32
N GLY A 161 8.16 -17.30 8.37
CA GLY A 161 7.43 -17.26 7.10
C GLY A 161 5.98 -17.77 7.21
N THR A 162 5.49 -18.04 8.42
CA THR A 162 4.11 -18.49 8.64
C THR A 162 3.15 -17.32 8.52
N VAL A 163 1.93 -17.61 8.07
CA VAL A 163 0.84 -16.61 8.05
C VAL A 163 0.54 -16.20 9.49
N GLY A 164 0.58 -14.89 9.76
CA GLY A 164 0.34 -14.35 11.10
C GLY A 164 1.52 -14.50 12.08
N GLY A 165 2.71 -14.89 11.62
CA GLY A 165 3.90 -14.98 12.46
C GLY A 165 4.31 -13.66 13.12
N SER A 166 5.09 -13.74 14.19
CA SER A 166 5.51 -12.57 14.96
C SER A 166 6.40 -11.65 14.13
N THR A 167 6.23 -10.35 14.32
CA THR A 167 7.10 -9.32 13.77
C THR A 167 7.83 -8.60 14.89
N ARG A 168 9.15 -8.75 14.91
CA ARG A 168 10.01 -8.08 15.87
C ARG A 168 10.36 -6.68 15.39
N VAL A 169 10.13 -5.68 16.24
CA VAL A 169 10.45 -4.27 15.96
C VAL A 169 11.53 -3.79 16.92
N MET A 170 12.56 -3.12 16.39
CA MET A 170 13.65 -2.54 17.17
C MET A 170 13.93 -1.11 16.71
N ILE A 171 14.00 -0.17 17.66
CA ILE A 171 14.30 1.24 17.38
C ILE A 171 15.71 1.54 17.86
N ARG A 172 16.59 1.96 16.94
CA ARG A 172 18.02 2.25 17.22
C ARG A 172 18.82 1.06 17.80
N GLY A 173 18.44 -0.16 17.42
CA GLY A 173 19.17 -1.39 17.78
C GLY A 173 18.74 -1.99 19.11
N ALA A 174 19.43 -3.05 19.53
CA ALA A 174 19.20 -3.68 20.82
C ALA A 174 19.84 -2.84 21.94
N ASN A 175 19.07 -2.57 22.98
CA ASN A 175 19.50 -1.80 24.14
C ASN A 175 19.50 -2.62 25.44
N SER A 176 19.25 -3.92 25.32
CA SER A 176 19.34 -4.89 26.40
C SER A 176 20.05 -6.15 25.90
N ILE A 177 20.83 -6.74 26.79
CA ILE A 177 21.60 -7.96 26.52
C ILE A 177 20.73 -9.21 26.75
N SER A 178 19.80 -9.15 27.72
CA SER A 178 19.01 -10.30 28.15
C SER A 178 17.49 -10.11 28.07
N SER A 179 17.00 -8.87 27.86
CA SER A 179 15.56 -8.59 27.80
C SER A 179 15.11 -8.18 26.39
N ALA A 180 13.81 -8.34 26.13
CA ALA A 180 13.18 -7.88 24.91
C ALA A 180 13.45 -6.37 24.69
N SER A 181 14.03 -6.04 23.54
CA SER A 181 14.35 -4.67 23.11
C SER A 181 13.25 -4.09 22.20
N GLU A 182 12.00 -4.52 22.40
CA GLU A 182 10.86 -4.06 21.60
C GLU A 182 10.31 -2.72 22.12
N PRO A 183 9.80 -1.85 21.23
CA PRO A 183 9.21 -0.58 21.63
C PRO A 183 7.88 -0.77 22.35
N LEU A 184 7.46 0.26 23.09
CA LEU A 184 6.10 0.33 23.60
C LEU A 184 5.14 0.68 22.47
N PHE A 185 4.04 -0.05 22.36
CA PHE A 185 2.94 0.28 21.45
C PHE A 185 1.85 1.03 22.21
N VAL A 186 1.38 2.13 21.63
CA VAL A 186 0.34 2.98 22.23
C VAL A 186 -0.72 3.24 21.18
N VAL A 187 -1.96 2.85 21.45
CA VAL A 187 -3.10 3.10 20.57
C VAL A 187 -3.97 4.16 21.21
N ASP A 188 -4.16 5.29 20.52
CA ASP A 188 -4.98 6.42 20.98
C ASP A 188 -4.65 6.90 22.41
N GLY A 189 -3.37 6.84 22.78
CA GLY A 189 -2.87 7.23 24.10
C GLY A 189 -2.81 6.09 25.13
N ILE A 190 -3.40 4.93 24.85
CA ILE A 190 -3.42 3.78 25.76
C ILE A 190 -2.32 2.78 25.37
N PRO A 191 -1.39 2.45 26.29
CA PRO A 191 -0.39 1.42 26.02
C PRO A 191 -1.03 0.04 25.84
N ILE A 192 -0.66 -0.66 24.78
CA ILE A 192 -1.12 -2.02 24.49
C ILE A 192 0.00 -3.04 24.71
N SER A 193 -0.38 -4.28 24.99
CA SER A 193 0.57 -5.39 25.06
C SER A 193 1.00 -5.78 23.65
N ASN A 194 2.30 -6.05 23.48
CA ASN A 194 2.85 -6.72 22.29
C ASN A 194 3.36 -8.14 22.61
N SER A 195 2.81 -8.79 23.63
CA SER A 195 3.18 -10.16 23.96
C SER A 195 3.00 -11.09 22.77
N SER A 196 3.96 -11.98 22.54
CA SER A 196 3.82 -13.13 21.64
C SER A 196 3.50 -14.38 22.45
N PHE A 197 2.57 -15.21 21.99
CA PHE A 197 2.29 -16.52 22.60
C PHE A 197 3.20 -17.62 22.02
N ASN A 198 4.47 -17.29 21.85
CA ASN A 198 5.47 -18.28 21.44
C ASN A 198 5.64 -19.23 22.63
N GLY A 199 5.65 -20.53 22.36
CA GLY A 199 5.92 -21.55 23.38
C GLY A 199 7.22 -21.26 24.15
N THR A 200 7.45 -22.02 25.21
CA THR A 200 8.70 -21.93 25.98
C THR A 200 9.94 -22.09 25.07
N GLU A 201 11.11 -21.64 25.52
CA GLU A 201 12.36 -21.74 24.75
C GLU A 201 12.64 -23.18 24.25
N THR A 202 12.21 -24.18 25.03
CA THR A 202 12.23 -25.62 24.69
C THR A 202 11.31 -25.99 23.52
N ASP A 203 10.17 -25.30 23.38
CA ASP A 203 9.22 -25.55 22.29
C ASP A 203 9.83 -25.09 20.97
N ILE A 204 10.50 -23.94 20.91
CA ILE A 204 11.13 -23.42 19.68
C ILE A 204 12.17 -24.40 19.10
N VAL A 205 12.91 -25.13 19.95
CA VAL A 205 13.91 -26.13 19.52
C VAL A 205 13.25 -27.45 19.10
N THR A 206 12.07 -27.78 19.62
CA THR A 206 11.39 -29.06 19.38
C THR A 206 10.25 -28.98 18.36
N GLY A 207 10.04 -27.83 17.69
CA GLY A 207 9.04 -27.65 16.65
C GLY A 207 7.88 -26.70 17.00
N GLY A 208 8.12 -25.78 17.93
CA GLY A 208 7.17 -24.76 18.38
C GLY A 208 6.75 -23.84 17.24
N VAL A 209 5.48 -23.49 17.23
CA VAL A 209 4.89 -22.62 16.22
C VAL A 209 4.87 -21.18 16.75
N ASP A 210 5.38 -20.26 15.94
CA ASP A 210 5.18 -18.83 16.16
C ASP A 210 3.75 -18.46 15.74
N VAL A 211 2.96 -18.04 16.72
CA VAL A 211 1.53 -17.70 16.57
C VAL A 211 1.28 -16.20 16.44
N GLY A 212 2.33 -15.39 16.36
CA GLY A 212 2.21 -13.94 16.23
C GLY A 212 2.35 -13.17 17.53
N ASN A 213 2.39 -11.85 17.37
CA ASN A 213 2.47 -10.86 18.44
C ASN A 213 1.27 -9.91 18.39
N ARG A 214 0.79 -9.49 19.57
CA ARG A 214 -0.49 -8.74 19.70
C ARG A 214 -0.54 -7.39 18.98
N ALA A 215 0.57 -6.71 18.72
CA ALA A 215 0.54 -5.49 17.91
C ALA A 215 0.24 -5.77 16.42
N GLY A 216 0.39 -7.01 15.97
CA GLY A 216 -0.05 -7.48 14.65
C GLY A 216 -1.57 -7.67 14.52
N ASP A 217 -2.31 -7.73 15.64
CA ASP A 217 -3.78 -7.86 15.66
C ASP A 217 -4.50 -6.58 15.19
N LEU A 218 -3.77 -5.47 15.09
CA LEU A 218 -4.33 -4.18 14.69
C LEU A 218 -4.69 -4.17 13.20
N ASN A 219 -5.95 -3.84 12.91
CA ASN A 219 -6.42 -3.69 11.55
C ASN A 219 -5.77 -2.46 10.90
N PRO A 220 -5.01 -2.62 9.79
CA PRO A 220 -4.35 -1.51 9.12
C PRO A 220 -5.34 -0.50 8.52
N ASP A 221 -6.58 -0.91 8.20
CA ASP A 221 -7.61 -0.02 7.68
C ASP A 221 -8.16 0.94 8.73
N ASP A 222 -8.00 0.65 10.02
CA ASP A 222 -8.46 1.52 11.12
C ASP A 222 -7.39 2.57 11.50
N ILE A 223 -6.17 2.44 10.98
CA ILE A 223 -5.06 3.34 11.31
C ILE A 223 -5.10 4.61 10.48
N GLU A 224 -5.12 5.76 11.15
CA GLU A 224 -4.96 7.07 10.53
C GLU A 224 -3.49 7.42 10.39
N THR A 225 -2.73 7.33 11.49
CA THR A 225 -1.29 7.59 11.50
C THR A 225 -0.56 6.66 12.46
N MET A 226 0.71 6.44 12.15
CA MET A 226 1.64 5.75 13.02
C MET A 226 2.91 6.58 13.18
N THR A 227 3.15 7.04 14.40
CA THR A 227 4.26 7.91 14.76
C THR A 227 5.27 7.15 15.59
N VAL A 228 6.53 7.17 15.16
CA VAL A 228 7.63 6.54 15.89
C VAL A 228 8.42 7.58 16.68
N LEU A 229 8.37 7.48 18.00
CA LEU A 229 9.13 8.30 18.94
C LEU A 229 10.42 7.56 19.31
N LYS A 230 11.57 8.21 19.09
CA LYS A 230 12.90 7.60 19.24
C LYS A 230 13.66 8.18 20.43
N GLY A 231 14.21 7.32 21.28
CA GLY A 231 15.10 7.70 22.38
C GLY A 231 14.39 8.44 23.54
N GLY A 232 15.11 9.36 24.20
CA GLY A 232 14.69 9.96 25.48
C GLY A 232 13.38 10.76 25.45
N ALA A 233 12.98 11.30 24.29
CA ALA A 233 11.70 11.99 24.15
C ALA A 233 10.49 11.05 24.36
N ALA A 234 10.63 9.77 24.01
CA ALA A 234 9.61 8.76 24.24
C ALA A 234 9.49 8.44 25.75
N SER A 235 10.63 8.35 26.44
CA SER A 235 10.70 8.08 27.88
C SER A 235 10.17 9.23 28.74
N ALA A 236 10.24 10.47 28.26
CA ALA A 236 9.65 11.62 28.95
C ALA A 236 8.12 11.54 29.06
N LEU A 237 7.46 10.95 28.05
CA LEU A 237 6.01 10.90 27.96
C LEU A 237 5.42 9.60 28.54
N TYR A 238 6.14 8.48 28.39
CA TYR A 238 5.64 7.14 28.74
C TYR A 238 6.52 6.41 29.77
N GLY A 239 7.50 7.10 30.35
CA GLY A 239 8.34 6.58 31.42
C GLY A 239 9.28 5.45 30.99
N SER A 240 9.62 4.57 31.94
CA SER A 240 10.60 3.49 31.76
C SER A 240 10.22 2.48 30.67
N ARG A 241 8.92 2.29 30.42
CA ARG A 241 8.41 1.39 29.36
C ARG A 241 8.79 1.86 27.95
N ALA A 242 9.08 3.14 27.79
CA ALA A 242 9.48 3.76 26.53
C ALA A 242 10.99 3.89 26.35
N ARG A 243 11.79 3.20 27.17
CA ARG A 243 13.25 3.06 27.02
C ARG A 243 13.66 2.63 25.61
N ASN A 244 12.88 1.73 25.02
CA ASN A 244 13.14 1.13 23.71
C ASN A 244 12.48 1.92 22.56
N GLY A 245 11.97 3.13 22.85
CA GLY A 245 11.14 3.92 21.95
C GLY A 245 9.65 3.57 22.04
N VAL A 246 8.82 4.35 21.33
CA VAL A 246 7.36 4.21 21.33
C VAL A 246 6.85 4.28 19.90
N ILE A 247 5.90 3.42 19.58
CA ILE A 247 5.09 3.49 18.36
C ILE A 247 3.70 3.95 18.80
N VAL A 248 3.41 5.21 18.51
CA VAL A 248 2.09 5.82 18.74
C VAL A 248 1.25 5.57 17.52
N ILE A 249 0.09 4.97 17.72
CA ILE A 249 -0.87 4.61 16.69
C ILE A 249 -2.11 5.45 16.98
N THR A 250 -2.57 6.16 15.96
CA THR A 250 -3.81 6.94 16.02
C THR A 250 -4.80 6.32 15.06
N THR A 251 -5.98 5.97 15.58
CA THR A 251 -7.05 5.39 14.77
C THR A 251 -7.88 6.47 14.10
N LYS A 252 -8.49 6.11 12.97
CA LYS A 252 -9.39 7.01 12.24
C LYS A 252 -10.61 7.33 13.11
N ARG A 253 -10.96 8.62 13.16
CA ARG A 253 -12.18 9.10 13.82
C ARG A 253 -13.18 9.64 12.81
N GLY A 254 -14.45 9.66 13.19
CA GLY A 254 -15.49 10.26 12.37
C GLY A 254 -15.27 11.77 12.25
N SER A 255 -15.26 12.31 11.03
CA SER A 255 -15.13 13.76 10.82
C SER A 255 -16.51 14.43 10.82
N ALA A 256 -16.75 15.39 11.71
CA ALA A 256 -17.94 16.25 11.65
C ALA A 256 -17.97 17.02 10.33
N GLY A 257 -19.16 17.15 9.71
CA GLY A 257 -19.38 17.89 8.46
C GLY A 257 -19.73 17.04 7.23
N ARG A 258 -19.60 15.71 7.31
CA ARG A 258 -20.12 14.81 6.25
C ARG A 258 -21.54 14.36 6.62
N ARG A 259 -22.56 15.01 6.04
CA ARG A 259 -24.01 14.72 6.26
C ARG A 259 -24.46 13.30 5.86
N LYS A 260 -23.55 12.40 5.46
CA LYS A 260 -23.86 11.04 5.00
C LYS A 260 -22.92 10.05 5.71
N VAL A 261 -23.47 8.92 6.11
CA VAL A 261 -22.69 7.74 6.56
C VAL A 261 -21.73 7.37 5.44
N ASN A 262 -20.43 7.37 5.72
CA ASN A 262 -19.44 6.87 4.77
C ASN A 262 -19.23 5.38 5.03
N VAL A 263 -19.32 4.59 3.98
CA VAL A 263 -19.04 3.16 4.03
C VAL A 263 -17.82 2.92 3.15
N SER A 264 -16.75 2.39 3.74
CA SER A 264 -15.57 1.98 2.98
C SER A 264 -15.47 0.46 2.99
N PHE A 265 -15.49 -0.12 1.80
CA PHE A 265 -15.22 -1.54 1.61
C PHE A 265 -13.86 -1.71 0.92
N ASN A 266 -13.02 -2.58 1.47
CA ASN A 266 -11.77 -2.97 0.86
C ASN A 266 -11.73 -4.49 0.68
N SER A 267 -11.25 -4.93 -0.48
CA SER A 267 -10.99 -6.33 -0.77
C SER A 267 -9.62 -6.45 -1.41
N SER A 268 -8.81 -7.38 -0.94
CA SER A 268 -7.49 -7.68 -1.50
C SER A 268 -7.25 -9.19 -1.55
N ALA A 269 -6.48 -9.62 -2.53
CA ALA A 269 -6.07 -11.00 -2.72
C ALA A 269 -4.55 -11.07 -2.86
N ARG A 270 -3.95 -12.08 -2.24
CA ARG A 270 -2.51 -12.35 -2.23
C ARG A 270 -2.25 -13.77 -2.67
N VAL A 271 -1.19 -13.95 -3.44
CA VAL A 271 -0.70 -15.24 -3.90
C VAL A 271 0.76 -15.35 -3.48
N ASP A 272 1.09 -16.36 -2.68
CA ASP A 272 2.41 -16.54 -2.08
C ASP A 272 3.09 -17.80 -2.64
N ASN A 273 4.35 -17.68 -3.03
CA ASN A 273 5.19 -18.79 -3.47
C ASN A 273 6.49 -18.82 -2.67
N VAL A 274 7.12 -20.00 -2.61
CA VAL A 274 8.41 -20.14 -1.94
C VAL A 274 9.47 -19.25 -2.61
N LEU A 275 10.07 -18.36 -1.83
CA LEU A 275 11.04 -17.38 -2.33
C LEU A 275 12.39 -18.02 -2.65
N ARG A 276 12.89 -18.85 -1.75
CA ARG A 276 14.21 -19.48 -1.86
C ARG A 276 14.23 -20.81 -1.14
N LEU A 277 14.82 -21.80 -1.81
CA LEU A 277 15.11 -23.11 -1.24
C LEU A 277 16.64 -23.26 -1.12
N PRO A 278 17.13 -24.13 -0.24
CA PRO A 278 18.54 -24.53 -0.24
C PRO A 278 18.92 -25.17 -1.57
N ASP A 279 20.14 -24.92 -2.03
CA ASP A 279 20.71 -25.64 -3.16
C ASP A 279 21.07 -27.05 -2.71
N LEU A 280 20.37 -28.05 -3.24
CA LEU A 280 20.58 -29.44 -2.89
C LEU A 280 21.57 -30.10 -3.86
N GLN A 281 22.35 -31.06 -3.36
CA GLN A 281 23.19 -31.89 -4.22
C GLN A 281 22.33 -32.93 -4.97
N HIS A 282 22.74 -33.27 -6.19
CA HIS A 282 22.02 -34.20 -7.08
C HIS A 282 22.93 -35.30 -7.64
N GLU A 283 24.12 -35.49 -7.08
CA GLU A 283 25.11 -36.46 -7.56
C GLU A 283 25.02 -37.80 -6.81
N TYR A 284 24.73 -37.76 -5.52
CA TYR A 284 24.70 -38.91 -4.63
C TYR A 284 23.26 -39.28 -4.26
N ALA A 285 22.99 -40.59 -4.23
CA ALA A 285 21.68 -41.12 -3.87
C ALA A 285 21.49 -41.23 -2.35
N GLN A 286 20.30 -41.66 -1.95
CA GLN A 286 19.95 -41.99 -0.57
C GLN A 286 20.91 -43.05 0.01
N GLY A 287 21.47 -42.81 1.19
CA GLY A 287 22.39 -43.76 1.82
C GLY A 287 23.35 -43.15 2.84
N ASN A 288 24.31 -43.97 3.26
CA ASN A 288 25.36 -43.60 4.19
C ASN A 288 26.68 -44.28 3.80
N GLN A 289 27.81 -43.58 4.00
CA GLN A 289 29.16 -44.08 3.71
C GLN A 289 29.32 -44.63 2.27
N GLY A 290 28.62 -44.04 1.29
CA GLY A 290 28.68 -44.46 -0.10
C GLY A 290 27.81 -45.68 -0.45
N ASN A 291 27.11 -46.27 0.53
CA ASN A 291 26.25 -47.42 0.31
C ASN A 291 24.77 -47.02 0.31
N PHE A 292 24.00 -47.63 -0.58
CA PHE A 292 22.55 -47.40 -0.64
C PHE A 292 21.89 -47.97 0.61
N ASN A 293 21.04 -47.16 1.25
CA ASN A 293 20.27 -47.57 2.41
C ASN A 293 18.90 -46.86 2.36
N ALA A 294 17.84 -47.64 2.15
CA ALA A 294 16.47 -47.12 2.02
C ALA A 294 15.89 -46.56 3.33
N ALA A 295 16.48 -46.89 4.49
CA ALA A 295 16.00 -46.49 5.80
C ALA A 295 16.53 -45.13 6.28
N VAL A 296 17.46 -44.49 5.56
CA VAL A 296 18.06 -43.21 5.96
C VAL A 296 17.61 -42.08 5.05
N GLY A 297 17.28 -40.90 5.61
CA GLY A 297 16.91 -39.72 4.82
C GLY A 297 18.10 -38.96 4.21
N SER A 298 19.33 -39.39 4.45
CA SER A 298 20.53 -38.68 3.99
C SER A 298 20.93 -39.07 2.57
N ALA A 299 21.51 -38.13 1.84
CA ALA A 299 22.03 -38.33 0.48
C ALA A 299 23.55 -38.58 0.47
N TRP A 300 24.02 -39.49 1.33
CA TRP A 300 25.43 -39.94 1.41
C TRP A 300 25.61 -41.37 0.87
N GLY A 301 24.77 -41.77 -0.07
CA GLY A 301 24.81 -43.06 -0.75
C GLY A 301 25.77 -43.09 -1.95
N PRO A 302 25.65 -44.09 -2.83
CA PRO A 302 26.48 -44.19 -4.01
C PRO A 302 26.23 -43.03 -4.97
N ARG A 303 27.22 -42.73 -5.80
CA ARG A 303 27.06 -41.77 -6.88
C ARG A 303 26.09 -42.34 -7.91
N ILE A 304 25.08 -41.55 -8.29
CA ILE A 304 24.01 -42.00 -9.19
C ILE A 304 24.56 -42.46 -10.54
N SER A 305 25.60 -41.80 -11.05
CA SER A 305 26.29 -42.17 -12.29
C SER A 305 26.88 -43.57 -12.27
N ASP A 306 27.33 -44.04 -11.12
CA ASP A 306 28.13 -45.27 -11.00
C ASP A 306 27.24 -46.51 -10.91
N VAL A 307 25.95 -46.31 -10.62
CA VAL A 307 24.96 -47.36 -10.40
C VAL A 307 23.78 -47.27 -11.39
N GLN A 308 23.96 -46.55 -12.50
CA GLN A 308 22.94 -46.44 -13.54
C GLN A 308 22.58 -47.83 -14.08
N GLY A 309 21.29 -48.20 -13.98
CA GLY A 309 20.76 -49.49 -14.41
C GLY A 309 20.74 -50.58 -13.33
N GLN A 310 21.33 -50.36 -12.16
CA GLN A 310 21.16 -51.24 -11.01
C GLN A 310 19.77 -51.02 -10.39
N ARG A 311 19.17 -52.12 -9.91
CA ARG A 311 17.88 -52.08 -9.21
C ARG A 311 18.09 -52.19 -7.71
N PHE A 312 17.43 -51.31 -6.97
CA PHE A 312 17.44 -51.24 -5.53
C PHE A 312 16.03 -51.45 -5.00
N LEU A 313 15.91 -51.95 -3.77
CA LEU A 313 14.61 -52.00 -3.08
C LEU A 313 14.41 -50.68 -2.34
N ASP A 314 13.30 -50.00 -2.62
CA ASP A 314 12.93 -48.79 -1.90
C ASP A 314 12.42 -49.11 -0.48
N TYR A 315 12.01 -48.09 0.27
CA TYR A 315 11.50 -48.26 1.63
C TYR A 315 10.18 -49.06 1.71
N LYS A 316 9.46 -49.20 0.59
CA LYS A 316 8.23 -50.00 0.47
C LYS A 316 8.50 -51.44 0.02
N GLY A 317 9.74 -51.75 -0.36
CA GLY A 317 10.13 -53.05 -0.93
C GLY A 317 9.94 -53.13 -2.44
N ASP A 318 9.66 -52.01 -3.12
CA ASP A 318 9.50 -51.97 -4.57
C ASP A 318 10.86 -51.80 -5.27
N SER A 319 11.02 -52.47 -6.42
CA SER A 319 12.27 -52.44 -7.18
C SER A 319 12.38 -51.17 -8.03
N THR A 320 13.28 -50.26 -7.66
CA THR A 320 13.49 -48.94 -8.27
C THR A 320 14.94 -48.70 -8.73
N THR A 321 15.14 -47.66 -9.54
CA THR A 321 16.48 -47.17 -9.95
C THR A 321 16.77 -45.84 -9.26
N LEU A 322 18.03 -45.62 -8.87
CA LEU A 322 18.42 -44.38 -8.22
C LEU A 322 18.53 -43.25 -9.24
N GLN A 323 17.82 -42.16 -8.98
CA GLN A 323 17.83 -40.96 -9.82
C GLN A 323 17.64 -39.72 -8.96
N ALA A 324 18.19 -38.59 -9.40
CA ALA A 324 17.97 -37.32 -8.74
C ALA A 324 16.59 -36.76 -9.14
N HIS A 325 15.92 -36.13 -8.19
CA HIS A 325 14.67 -35.40 -8.41
C HIS A 325 14.88 -33.93 -8.00
N PRO A 326 15.44 -33.08 -8.88
CA PRO A 326 15.84 -31.73 -8.52
C PRO A 326 14.71 -30.85 -7.97
N ASP A 327 13.50 -31.02 -8.50
CA ASP A 327 12.34 -30.23 -8.11
C ASP A 327 11.53 -30.85 -6.95
N ASN A 328 11.97 -31.94 -6.31
CA ASN A 328 11.17 -32.63 -5.29
C ASN A 328 10.77 -31.71 -4.12
N LEU A 329 11.70 -30.92 -3.60
CA LEU A 329 11.49 -29.97 -2.52
C LEU A 329 10.61 -28.81 -2.98
N LYS A 330 10.80 -28.35 -4.21
CA LYS A 330 9.99 -27.27 -4.80
C LYS A 330 8.54 -27.70 -5.00
N ASN A 331 8.32 -28.91 -5.49
CA ASN A 331 7.00 -29.48 -5.76
C ASN A 331 6.23 -29.84 -4.48
N PHE A 332 6.92 -29.97 -3.35
CA PHE A 332 6.27 -30.14 -2.05
C PHE A 332 5.49 -28.88 -1.63
N TYR A 333 6.02 -27.70 -1.90
CA TYR A 333 5.33 -26.44 -1.57
C TYR A 333 4.17 -26.19 -2.52
N ARG A 334 3.06 -25.73 -1.95
CA ARG A 334 1.90 -25.26 -2.70
C ARG A 334 1.90 -23.74 -2.73
N THR A 335 1.33 -23.17 -3.79
CA THR A 335 1.04 -21.75 -3.85
C THR A 335 -0.02 -21.40 -2.80
N GLY A 336 0.31 -20.47 -1.92
CA GLY A 336 -0.60 -19.94 -0.91
C GLY A 336 -1.56 -18.92 -1.53
N PHE A 337 -2.78 -18.87 -1.01
CA PHE A 337 -3.78 -17.86 -1.39
C PHE A 337 -4.40 -17.26 -0.15
N THR A 338 -4.42 -15.92 -0.08
CA THR A 338 -5.03 -15.18 1.02
C THR A 338 -5.98 -14.14 0.46
N ALA A 339 -7.20 -14.05 1.01
CA ALA A 339 -8.15 -12.99 0.69
C ALA A 339 -8.50 -12.21 1.97
N ILE A 340 -8.42 -10.89 1.90
CA ILE A 340 -8.69 -9.98 3.02
C ILE A 340 -9.81 -9.05 2.60
N ASN A 341 -10.88 -9.02 3.39
CA ASN A 341 -12.02 -8.13 3.20
C ASN A 341 -12.22 -7.31 4.46
N SER A 342 -12.40 -6.00 4.30
CA SER A 342 -12.53 -5.04 5.38
C SER A 342 -13.68 -4.10 5.06
N LEU A 343 -14.52 -3.82 6.05
CA LEU A 343 -15.69 -2.97 5.94
C LEU A 343 -15.70 -2.02 7.13
N ALA A 344 -15.69 -0.72 6.86
CA ALA A 344 -15.77 0.29 7.89
C ALA A 344 -16.93 1.26 7.61
N PHE A 345 -17.52 1.75 8.70
CA PHE A 345 -18.61 2.72 8.70
C PHE A 345 -18.14 3.93 9.49
N GLU A 346 -18.17 5.10 8.86
CA GLU A 346 -17.78 6.35 9.49
C GLU A 346 -18.97 7.32 9.53
N GLY A 347 -19.16 7.95 10.68
CA GLY A 347 -20.14 9.00 10.88
C GLY A 347 -19.81 9.78 12.15
N ALA A 348 -20.03 11.09 12.13
CA ALA A 348 -19.88 11.95 13.29
C ALA A 348 -20.97 13.03 13.29
N THR A 349 -21.41 13.40 14.49
CA THR A 349 -22.27 14.57 14.70
C THR A 349 -21.42 15.69 15.30
N GLU A 350 -21.89 16.94 15.26
CA GLU A 350 -21.15 18.08 15.87
C GLU A 350 -20.87 17.93 17.38
N LYS A 351 -21.47 16.92 18.04
CA LYS A 351 -21.30 16.63 19.47
C LYS A 351 -20.79 15.21 19.76
N GLY A 352 -20.39 14.44 18.75
CA GLY A 352 -19.85 13.08 18.93
C GLY A 352 -18.40 13.05 18.51
N ASP A 353 -17.52 12.73 19.46
CA ASP A 353 -16.08 12.47 19.24
C ASP A 353 -15.83 11.20 18.39
#